data_AF-A0A2V9YMM5-F1
#
_entry.id   AF-A0A2V9YMM5-F1
#
_cell.length_a   1.000
_cell.length_b   1.000
_cell.length_c   1.000
_cell.angle_alpha   90.00
_cell.angle_beta   90.00
_cell.angle_gamma   90.00
#
_symmetry.space_group_name_H-M   'P 1'
#
loop_
_entity.id
_entity.type
_entity.pdbx_description
1 polymer ?
#
loop_
_entity_poly.entity_id
_entity_poly.type
_entity_poly.pdbx_seq_one_letter_code
_entity_poly.pdbx_strand_id
1 'polypeptide(L)'
;MRADCDMMRRNPGSLSFMNTHPLTIVLGIVALVAALGIVISLIRASALMRGYEDLRNEVGALSKKLKADVFRDGDDLVVSGYHGKLPAVVRFSYADNTPGLNIRMKAPSTFALSIVPKTAQVSEGGRVAVRTADEMFDARFVTRTDQPTQAKMFLSGKQTLAQLQKLCCSSKTFLTMSNGNMELSELVIPSPYTDRHISDHLDSLLRVAAALGQMPGADAVKITAYQREKNYVLRTSIAVLIITGILVVVSAIRDRQQESAASTAGAEVFNSGIAPKDEPRIAGAEGWRAAQASDFDTAAVAWLSGQHRGEISGRFEGMFAGL
;
A
#
# COMPACT_ATOMS: atom_id res chain seq x y z
N MET A 1 49.32 54.18 -24.40
CA MET A 1 50.04 52.96 -23.98
C MET A 1 49.29 52.39 -22.78
N ARG A 2 48.77 51.16 -22.94
CA ARG A 2 48.17 50.24 -21.96
C ARG A 2 46.81 50.57 -21.32
N ALA A 3 45.85 49.77 -21.77
CA ALA A 3 44.60 49.39 -21.14
C ALA A 3 44.82 48.59 -19.85
N ASP A 4 43.82 48.65 -18.95
CA ASP A 4 43.25 47.51 -18.22
C ASP A 4 41.81 47.91 -17.84
N CYS A 5 40.77 47.40 -18.49
CA CYS A 5 40.16 46.07 -18.35
C CYS A 5 39.65 45.75 -16.93
N ASP A 6 38.33 45.90 -16.80
CA ASP A 6 37.43 44.80 -16.45
C ASP A 6 37.51 44.20 -15.03
N MET A 7 36.53 44.56 -14.19
CA MET A 7 35.55 43.56 -13.73
C MET A 7 34.43 44.21 -12.91
N MET A 8 33.30 44.36 -13.58
CA MET A 8 31.97 44.47 -12.99
C MET A 8 31.63 43.14 -12.30
N ARG A 9 31.94 43.00 -11.00
CA ARG A 9 31.36 41.90 -10.18
C ARG A 9 29.89 42.23 -9.90
N ARG A 10 29.00 41.79 -10.79
CA ARG A 10 27.59 41.58 -10.46
C ARG A 10 27.54 40.54 -9.34
N ASN A 11 27.03 40.95 -8.17
CA ASN A 11 26.60 40.01 -7.14
C ASN A 11 25.66 38.98 -7.77
N PRO A 12 25.97 37.67 -7.72
CA PRO A 12 24.96 36.67 -8.02
C PRO A 12 23.86 36.86 -6.97
N GLY A 13 22.63 37.02 -7.45
CA GLY A 13 21.46 37.20 -6.60
C GLY A 13 21.51 36.24 -5.43
N SER A 14 21.51 36.79 -4.22
CA SER A 14 21.16 36.03 -3.04
C SER A 14 19.83 35.38 -3.36
N LEU A 15 19.84 34.07 -3.62
CA LEU A 15 18.65 33.26 -3.46
C LEU A 15 18.26 33.49 -2.01
N SER A 16 17.30 34.40 -1.81
CA SER A 16 16.62 34.56 -0.55
C SER A 16 16.08 33.18 -0.25
N PHE A 17 16.78 32.44 0.60
CA PHE A 17 16.22 31.27 1.26
C PHE A 17 14.99 31.82 1.96
N MET A 18 13.82 31.64 1.34
CA MET A 18 12.55 31.95 1.97
C MET A 18 12.64 31.33 3.36
N ASN A 19 12.36 32.12 4.39
CA ASN A 19 12.17 31.63 5.75
C ASN A 19 10.95 30.70 5.74
N THR A 20 11.11 29.51 5.17
CA THR A 20 10.06 28.50 5.09
C THR A 20 9.90 27.96 6.49
N HIS A 21 8.79 28.34 7.12
CA HIS A 21 8.44 27.88 8.45
C HIS A 21 8.56 26.35 8.48
N PRO A 22 9.20 25.74 9.48
CA PRO A 22 9.50 24.31 9.44
C PRO A 22 8.28 23.40 9.19
N LEU A 23 7.10 23.83 9.64
CA LEU A 23 5.83 23.18 9.31
C LEU A 23 5.54 23.11 7.81
N THR A 24 5.91 24.10 7.00
CA THR A 24 5.70 24.07 5.54
C THR A 24 6.56 23.01 4.86
N ILE A 25 7.77 22.75 5.39
CA ILE A 25 8.63 21.67 4.89
C ILE A 25 7.99 20.31 5.19
N VAL A 26 7.54 20.10 6.43
CA VAL A 26 6.87 18.85 6.84
C VAL A 26 5.59 18.63 6.02
N LEU A 27 4.72 19.65 5.92
CA LEU A 27 3.48 19.58 5.14
C LEU A 27 3.76 19.34 3.66
N GLY A 28 4.82 19.95 3.10
CA GLY A 28 5.25 19.73 1.72
C GLY A 28 5.68 18.28 1.47
N ILE A 29 6.45 17.66 2.38
CA ILE A 29 6.86 16.26 2.28
C ILE A 29 5.63 15.33 2.36
N VAL A 30 4.73 15.56 3.32
CA VAL A 30 3.51 14.75 3.47
C VAL A 30 2.64 14.86 2.21
N ALA A 31 2.45 16.06 1.68
CA ALA A 31 1.70 16.29 0.44
C ALA A 31 2.35 15.59 -0.77
N LEU A 32 3.67 15.66 -0.90
CA LEU A 32 4.41 15.00 -1.98
C LEU A 32 4.27 13.48 -1.92
N VAL A 33 4.41 12.88 -0.73
CA VAL A 33 4.25 11.42 -0.52
C VAL A 33 2.81 10.99 -0.80
N ALA A 34 1.82 11.76 -0.35
CA ALA A 34 0.42 11.49 -0.64
C ALA A 34 0.13 11.56 -2.15
N ALA A 35 0.63 12.60 -2.84
CA ALA A 35 0.49 12.75 -4.28
C ALA A 35 1.14 11.59 -5.05
N LEU A 36 2.36 11.20 -4.70
CA LEU A 36 3.04 10.02 -5.27
C LEU A 36 2.23 8.74 -5.06
N GLY A 37 1.69 8.54 -3.85
CA GLY A 37 0.82 7.41 -3.54
C GLY A 37 -0.43 7.36 -4.43
N ILE A 38 -1.08 8.51 -4.66
CA ILE A 38 -2.23 8.63 -5.56
C ILE A 38 -1.83 8.28 -6.99
N VAL A 39 -0.73 8.84 -7.50
CA VAL A 39 -0.24 8.58 -8.87
C VAL A 39 0.07 7.09 -9.07
N ILE A 40 0.80 6.47 -8.14
CA ILE A 40 1.12 5.04 -8.20
C ILE A 40 -0.16 4.20 -8.16
N SER A 41 -1.13 4.57 -7.31
CA SER A 41 -2.42 3.87 -7.23
C SER A 41 -3.19 3.95 -8.54
N LEU A 42 -3.22 5.11 -9.20
CA LEU A 42 -3.87 5.29 -10.49
C LEU A 42 -3.19 4.50 -11.60
N ILE A 43 -1.85 4.52 -11.66
CA ILE A 43 -1.08 3.73 -12.63
C ILE A 43 -1.35 2.24 -12.43
N ARG A 44 -1.36 1.74 -11.20
CA ARG A 44 -1.67 0.33 -10.89
C ARG A 44 -3.09 -0.04 -11.28
N ALA A 45 -4.07 0.81 -10.97
CA ALA A 45 -5.47 0.58 -11.33
C ALA A 45 -5.68 0.58 -12.86
N SER A 46 -4.93 1.42 -13.58
CA SER A 46 -4.93 1.43 -15.05
C SER A 46 -4.26 0.18 -15.63
N ALA A 47 -3.08 -0.19 -15.11
CA ALA A 47 -2.32 -1.34 -15.58
C ALA A 47 -3.08 -2.66 -15.37
N LEU A 48 -3.82 -2.78 -14.27
CA LEU A 48 -4.62 -3.95 -13.94
C LEU A 48 -5.77 -4.20 -14.92
N MET A 49 -6.34 -3.16 -15.53
CA MET A 49 -7.46 -3.29 -16.48
C MET A 49 -7.02 -3.21 -17.94
N ARG A 50 -5.71 -3.15 -18.22
CA ARG A 50 -5.20 -3.00 -19.57
C ARG A 50 -5.63 -4.19 -20.45
N GLY A 51 -6.31 -3.91 -21.55
CA GLY A 51 -6.87 -4.92 -22.45
C GLY A 51 -8.20 -5.54 -22.00
N TYR A 52 -8.75 -5.09 -20.87
CA TYR A 52 -10.02 -5.51 -20.29
C TYR A 52 -10.86 -4.30 -19.88
N GLU A 53 -10.64 -3.14 -20.51
CA GLU A 53 -11.28 -1.88 -20.16
C GLU A 53 -12.80 -1.94 -20.29
N ASP A 54 -13.29 -2.79 -21.20
CA ASP A 54 -14.69 -3.09 -21.45
C ASP A 54 -15.38 -3.81 -20.28
N LEU A 55 -14.64 -4.56 -19.46
CA LEU A 55 -15.16 -5.29 -18.30
C LEU A 55 -15.02 -4.52 -16.97
N ARG A 56 -14.58 -3.27 -17.00
CA ARG A 56 -14.23 -2.50 -15.79
C ARG A 56 -15.39 -2.41 -14.79
N ASN A 57 -16.60 -2.15 -15.29
CA ASN A 57 -17.76 -1.96 -14.42
C ASN A 57 -18.23 -3.29 -13.83
N GLU A 58 -18.20 -4.34 -14.65
CA GLU A 58 -18.62 -5.69 -14.38
C GLU A 58 -17.69 -6.35 -13.35
N VAL A 59 -16.38 -6.21 -13.53
CA VAL A 59 -15.35 -6.68 -12.58
C VAL A 59 -15.42 -5.87 -11.28
N GLY A 60 -15.69 -4.57 -11.36
CA GLY A 60 -15.93 -3.72 -10.20
C GLY A 60 -17.14 -4.17 -9.36
N ALA A 61 -18.24 -4.55 -10.00
CA ALA A 61 -19.43 -5.09 -9.33
C ALA A 61 -19.16 -6.49 -8.75
N LEU A 62 -18.54 -7.37 -9.55
CA LEU A 62 -18.21 -8.74 -9.17
C LEU A 62 -17.25 -8.80 -7.97
N SER A 63 -16.20 -7.97 -7.98
CA SER A 63 -15.22 -7.92 -6.89
C SER A 63 -15.84 -7.51 -5.56
N LYS A 64 -16.75 -6.53 -5.58
CA LYS A 64 -17.53 -6.13 -4.38
C LYS A 64 -18.42 -7.26 -3.89
N LYS A 65 -19.14 -7.95 -4.81
CA LYS A 65 -20.03 -9.07 -4.47
C LYS A 65 -19.27 -10.22 -3.82
N LEU A 66 -18.11 -10.59 -4.39
CA LEU A 66 -17.28 -11.70 -3.92
C LEU A 66 -16.34 -11.34 -2.75
N LYS A 67 -16.31 -10.07 -2.34
CA LYS A 67 -15.28 -9.52 -1.43
C LYS A 67 -13.87 -9.93 -1.89
N ALA A 68 -13.67 -9.89 -3.20
CA ALA A 68 -12.53 -10.47 -3.89
C ALA A 68 -11.39 -9.47 -4.06
N ASP A 69 -10.19 -10.01 -4.25
CA ASP A 69 -9.08 -9.29 -4.82
C ASP A 69 -9.07 -9.47 -6.34
N VAL A 70 -8.75 -8.40 -7.04
CA VAL A 70 -8.56 -8.40 -8.50
C VAL A 70 -7.08 -8.26 -8.77
N PHE A 71 -6.55 -9.08 -9.67
CA PHE A 71 -5.14 -9.04 -10.06
C PHE A 71 -4.95 -9.59 -11.47
N ARG A 72 -3.73 -9.43 -11.98
CA ARG A 72 -3.28 -9.99 -13.26
C ARG A 72 -2.52 -11.27 -13.02
N ASP A 73 -2.84 -12.30 -13.80
CA ASP A 73 -2.10 -13.56 -13.86
C ASP A 73 -1.63 -13.77 -15.30
N GLY A 74 -0.40 -13.35 -15.58
CA GLY A 74 0.05 -13.15 -16.96
C GLY A 74 -0.84 -12.14 -17.70
N ASP A 75 -1.40 -12.57 -18.82
CA ASP A 75 -2.31 -11.77 -19.64
C ASP A 75 -3.78 -11.87 -19.22
N ASP A 76 -4.10 -12.69 -18.22
CA ASP A 76 -5.46 -12.90 -17.77
C ASP A 76 -5.84 -11.93 -16.63
N LEU A 77 -7.13 -11.59 -16.57
CA LEU A 77 -7.71 -10.86 -15.45
C LEU A 77 -8.38 -11.84 -14.49
N VAL A 78 -7.99 -11.78 -13.21
CA VAL A 78 -8.47 -12.73 -12.20
C VAL A 78 -9.13 -12.01 -11.04
N VAL A 79 -10.30 -12.49 -10.63
CA VAL A 79 -11.08 -12.06 -9.47
C VAL A 79 -11.18 -13.23 -8.50
N SER A 80 -10.48 -13.15 -7.37
CA SER A 80 -10.40 -14.24 -6.38
C SER A 80 -11.01 -13.82 -5.06
N GLY A 81 -12.02 -14.55 -4.59
CA GLY A 81 -12.73 -14.24 -3.35
C GLY A 81 -13.60 -15.37 -2.85
N TYR A 82 -14.76 -15.01 -2.28
CA TYR A 82 -15.69 -15.95 -1.69
C TYR A 82 -17.10 -15.74 -2.24
N HIS A 83 -17.77 -16.85 -2.57
CA HIS A 83 -19.20 -16.85 -2.84
C HIS A 83 -19.91 -17.74 -1.81
N GLY A 84 -20.80 -17.16 -1.01
CA GLY A 84 -21.31 -17.83 0.18
C GLY A 84 -20.18 -18.12 1.17
N LYS A 85 -19.93 -19.41 1.46
CA LYS A 85 -18.82 -19.87 2.33
C LYS A 85 -17.69 -20.55 1.55
N LEU A 86 -17.75 -20.55 0.22
CA LEU A 86 -16.83 -21.29 -0.62
C LEU A 86 -15.86 -20.36 -1.35
N PRO A 87 -14.55 -20.63 -1.32
CA PRO A 87 -13.59 -19.95 -2.17
C PRO A 87 -13.95 -20.09 -3.65
N ALA A 88 -13.93 -18.96 -4.37
CA ALA A 88 -14.22 -18.91 -5.79
C ALA A 88 -13.22 -17.99 -6.51
N VAL A 89 -12.83 -18.40 -7.72
CA VAL A 89 -11.96 -17.65 -8.62
C VAL A 89 -12.66 -17.52 -9.96
N VAL A 90 -12.77 -16.30 -10.45
CA VAL A 90 -13.27 -15.99 -11.79
C VAL A 90 -12.10 -15.43 -12.59
N ARG A 91 -11.81 -16.05 -13.73
CA ARG A 91 -10.74 -15.67 -14.65
C ARG A 91 -11.33 -15.32 -16.00
N PHE A 92 -10.82 -14.23 -16.57
CA PHE A 92 -11.14 -13.77 -17.91
C PHE A 92 -9.88 -13.83 -18.76
N SER A 93 -9.99 -14.39 -19.97
CA SER A 93 -8.89 -14.52 -20.93
C SER A 93 -9.33 -14.06 -22.31
N TYR A 94 -8.41 -13.42 -23.05
CA TYR A 94 -8.58 -13.13 -24.48
C TYR A 94 -7.62 -13.95 -25.35
N ALA A 95 -6.86 -14.89 -24.78
CA ALA A 95 -5.94 -15.70 -25.55
C ALA A 95 -6.67 -16.80 -26.35
N ASP A 96 -6.17 -17.10 -27.54
CA ASP A 96 -6.86 -17.99 -28.50
C ASP A 96 -7.00 -19.46 -28.01
N ASN A 97 -6.12 -19.88 -27.10
CA ASN A 97 -6.04 -21.27 -26.62
C ASN A 97 -6.61 -21.47 -25.21
N THR A 98 -7.27 -20.46 -24.64
CA THR A 98 -7.85 -20.52 -23.29
C THR A 98 -9.35 -20.19 -23.36
N PRO A 99 -10.18 -20.74 -22.45
CA PRO A 99 -11.56 -20.32 -22.35
C PRO A 99 -11.64 -18.83 -21.99
N GLY A 100 -12.51 -18.09 -22.67
CA GLY A 100 -12.73 -16.68 -22.40
C GLY A 100 -13.15 -16.40 -20.95
N LEU A 101 -13.98 -17.26 -20.36
CA LEU A 101 -14.38 -17.21 -18.96
C LEU A 101 -14.13 -18.56 -18.28
N ASN A 102 -13.52 -18.53 -17.10
CA ASN A 102 -13.32 -19.70 -16.26
C ASN A 102 -13.69 -19.37 -14.81
N ILE A 103 -14.61 -20.15 -14.23
CA ILE A 103 -15.05 -20.02 -12.84
C ILE A 103 -14.68 -21.29 -12.10
N ARG A 104 -13.81 -21.17 -11.10
CA ARG A 104 -13.43 -22.27 -10.20
C ARG A 104 -14.02 -22.02 -8.83
N MET A 105 -14.67 -23.02 -8.25
CA MET A 105 -15.24 -22.96 -6.91
C MET A 105 -14.86 -24.21 -6.13
N LYS A 106 -14.28 -24.02 -4.94
CA LYS A 106 -14.04 -25.14 -4.04
C LYS A 106 -15.36 -25.75 -3.60
N ALA A 107 -15.44 -27.08 -3.60
CA ALA A 107 -16.68 -27.79 -3.32
C ALA A 107 -16.39 -29.13 -2.63
N PRO A 108 -17.31 -29.65 -1.81
CA PRO A 108 -17.16 -30.95 -1.16
C PRO A 108 -17.45 -32.10 -2.14
N SER A 109 -16.84 -32.09 -3.32
CA SER A 109 -16.98 -33.16 -4.32
C SER A 109 -16.03 -34.32 -3.99
N THR A 110 -16.55 -35.55 -3.99
CA THR A 110 -15.78 -36.78 -3.73
C THR A 110 -15.51 -37.61 -4.98
N PHE A 111 -16.03 -37.19 -6.13
CA PHE A 111 -15.93 -37.94 -7.39
C PHE A 111 -15.69 -36.99 -8.58
N ALA A 112 -15.26 -37.57 -9.70
CA ALA A 112 -15.03 -36.84 -10.93
C ALA A 112 -16.25 -36.90 -11.85
N LEU A 113 -16.64 -35.76 -12.40
CA LEU A 113 -17.71 -35.64 -13.38
C LEU A 113 -17.32 -34.59 -14.41
N SER A 114 -17.50 -34.86 -15.69
CA SER A 114 -17.38 -33.85 -16.74
C SER A 114 -18.67 -33.80 -17.55
N ILE A 115 -19.11 -32.60 -17.86
CA ILE A 115 -20.27 -32.32 -18.71
C ILE A 115 -19.76 -31.41 -19.82
N VAL A 116 -19.86 -31.92 -21.04
CA VAL A 116 -19.32 -31.25 -22.23
C VAL A 116 -20.37 -31.20 -23.33
N PRO A 117 -20.39 -30.14 -24.17
CA PRO A 117 -21.27 -30.09 -25.33
C PRO A 117 -20.99 -31.26 -26.27
N LYS A 118 -22.02 -31.87 -26.86
CA LYS A 118 -21.83 -32.97 -27.84
C LYS A 118 -21.03 -32.58 -29.07
N THR A 119 -21.06 -31.29 -29.41
CA THR A 119 -20.35 -30.73 -30.56
C THR A 119 -18.85 -30.56 -30.31
N ALA A 120 -18.40 -30.64 -29.05
CA ALA A 120 -16.99 -30.52 -28.70
C ALA A 120 -16.26 -31.86 -28.88
N GLN A 121 -15.04 -31.80 -29.38
CA GLN A 121 -14.12 -32.94 -29.37
C GLN A 121 -13.73 -33.22 -27.92
N VAL A 122 -14.13 -34.38 -27.40
CA VAL A 122 -13.87 -34.75 -26.01
C VAL A 122 -12.44 -35.27 -25.89
N SER A 123 -11.51 -34.40 -25.49
CA SER A 123 -10.12 -34.80 -25.18
C SER A 123 -9.93 -35.20 -23.71
N GLU A 124 -10.79 -34.71 -22.81
CA GLU A 124 -10.59 -34.81 -21.36
C GLU A 124 -11.89 -35.16 -20.61
N GLY A 125 -11.75 -35.86 -19.47
CA GLY A 125 -12.84 -36.27 -18.59
C GLY A 125 -12.94 -37.77 -18.36
N GLY A 126 -14.01 -38.19 -17.67
CA GLY A 126 -14.19 -39.59 -17.27
C GLY A 126 -14.36 -40.55 -18.45
N ARG A 127 -14.06 -41.83 -18.23
CA ARG A 127 -14.10 -42.89 -19.26
C ARG A 127 -15.51 -43.34 -19.62
N VAL A 128 -16.45 -43.26 -18.68
CA VAL A 128 -17.80 -43.81 -18.83
C VAL A 128 -18.80 -42.69 -19.03
N ALA A 129 -19.59 -42.76 -20.11
CA ALA A 129 -20.72 -41.87 -20.32
C ALA A 129 -21.90 -42.28 -19.42
N VAL A 130 -22.52 -41.31 -18.74
CA VAL A 130 -23.68 -41.52 -17.87
C VAL A 130 -24.80 -40.61 -18.36
N ARG A 131 -25.98 -41.19 -18.57
CA ARG A 131 -27.18 -40.43 -18.92
C ARG A 131 -27.78 -39.78 -17.67
N THR A 132 -28.33 -38.59 -17.86
CA THR A 132 -29.17 -37.95 -16.85
C THR A 132 -30.61 -38.48 -16.99
N ALA A 133 -31.51 -38.03 -16.10
CA ALA A 133 -32.94 -38.31 -16.21
C ALA A 133 -33.67 -37.28 -17.09
N ASP A 134 -32.94 -36.45 -17.83
CA ASP A 134 -33.46 -35.38 -18.68
C ASP A 134 -32.96 -35.53 -20.12
N GLU A 135 -33.88 -35.95 -20.98
CA GLU A 135 -33.60 -36.18 -22.39
C GLU A 135 -33.20 -34.90 -23.14
N MET A 136 -33.74 -33.74 -22.76
CA MET A 136 -33.41 -32.46 -23.40
C MET A 136 -31.98 -32.02 -23.05
N PHE A 137 -31.56 -32.26 -21.81
CA PHE A 137 -30.18 -32.03 -21.39
C PHE A 137 -29.23 -33.01 -22.10
N ASP A 138 -29.55 -34.30 -22.07
CA ASP A 138 -28.76 -35.36 -22.68
C ASP A 138 -28.71 -35.26 -24.22
N ALA A 139 -29.64 -34.54 -24.86
CA ALA A 139 -29.60 -34.25 -26.28
C ALA A 139 -28.45 -33.29 -26.62
N ARG A 140 -28.13 -32.34 -25.74
CA ARG A 140 -27.16 -31.25 -25.97
C ARG A 140 -25.78 -31.53 -25.38
N PHE A 141 -25.75 -32.23 -24.25
CA PHE A 141 -24.53 -32.48 -23.48
C PHE A 141 -24.26 -33.97 -23.32
N VAL A 142 -23.00 -34.30 -23.06
CA VAL A 142 -22.56 -35.63 -22.65
C VAL A 142 -21.94 -35.51 -21.28
N THR A 143 -22.44 -36.31 -20.34
CA THR A 143 -21.91 -36.41 -18.99
C THR A 143 -21.00 -37.64 -18.90
N ARG A 144 -19.78 -37.48 -18.39
CA ARG A 144 -18.79 -38.54 -18.27
C ARG A 144 -18.19 -38.59 -16.87
N THR A 145 -17.79 -39.77 -16.43
CA THR A 145 -17.22 -40.01 -15.10
C THR A 145 -16.39 -41.30 -15.10
N ASP A 146 -15.53 -41.45 -14.11
CA ASP A 146 -14.88 -42.72 -13.76
C ASP A 146 -15.60 -43.44 -12.59
N GLN A 147 -16.62 -42.80 -12.01
CA GLN A 147 -17.39 -43.28 -10.87
C GLN A 147 -18.91 -43.29 -11.17
N PRO A 148 -19.39 -44.21 -12.03
CA PRO A 148 -20.76 -44.17 -12.56
C PRO A 148 -21.84 -44.29 -11.48
N THR A 149 -21.59 -45.01 -10.40
CA THR A 149 -22.57 -45.16 -9.29
C THR A 149 -22.79 -43.84 -8.56
N GLN A 150 -21.71 -43.16 -8.16
CA GLN A 150 -21.77 -41.84 -7.51
C GLN A 150 -22.38 -40.80 -8.44
N ALA A 151 -21.99 -40.79 -9.71
CA ALA A 151 -22.55 -39.87 -10.68
C ALA A 151 -24.06 -40.08 -10.87
N LYS A 152 -24.54 -41.33 -10.99
CA LYS A 152 -25.99 -41.60 -11.10
C LYS A 152 -26.75 -41.13 -9.88
N MET A 153 -26.22 -41.39 -8.68
CA MET A 153 -26.84 -40.93 -7.43
C MET A 153 -26.94 -39.40 -7.41
N PHE A 154 -25.86 -38.70 -7.77
CA PHE A 154 -25.85 -37.24 -7.85
C PHE A 154 -26.82 -36.67 -8.90
N LEU A 155 -26.83 -37.25 -10.10
CA LEU A 155 -27.65 -36.82 -11.24
C LEU A 155 -29.14 -37.16 -11.08
N SER A 156 -29.50 -38.07 -10.17
CA SER A 156 -30.89 -38.40 -9.87
C SER A 156 -31.65 -37.27 -9.15
N GLY A 157 -30.92 -36.32 -8.55
CA GLY A 157 -31.52 -35.18 -7.85
C GLY A 157 -32.12 -34.16 -8.82
N LYS A 158 -33.45 -34.01 -8.82
CA LYS A 158 -34.16 -33.03 -9.68
C LYS A 158 -33.62 -31.60 -9.52
N GLN A 159 -33.33 -31.18 -8.29
CA GLN A 159 -32.79 -29.85 -8.01
C GLN A 159 -31.37 -29.67 -8.57
N THR A 160 -30.52 -30.71 -8.46
CA THR A 160 -29.18 -30.74 -9.05
C THR A 160 -29.27 -30.53 -10.55
N LEU A 161 -30.10 -31.33 -11.23
CA LEU A 161 -30.24 -31.27 -12.68
C LEU A 161 -30.74 -29.89 -13.16
N ALA A 162 -31.68 -29.28 -12.44
CA ALA A 162 -32.13 -27.93 -12.73
C ALA A 162 -31.02 -26.87 -12.61
N GLN A 163 -30.05 -27.03 -11.68
CA GLN A 163 -28.89 -26.14 -11.63
C GLN A 163 -27.86 -26.48 -12.73
N LEU A 164 -27.67 -27.76 -13.05
CA LEU A 164 -26.80 -28.18 -14.15
C LEU A 164 -27.27 -27.61 -15.49
N GLN A 165 -28.59 -27.56 -15.74
CA GLN A 165 -29.16 -26.89 -16.91
C GLN A 165 -28.82 -25.39 -16.97
N LYS A 166 -28.84 -24.70 -15.82
CA LYS A 166 -28.47 -23.28 -15.74
C LYS A 166 -26.99 -23.05 -15.97
N LEU A 167 -26.15 -23.95 -15.47
CA LEU A 167 -24.70 -23.91 -15.68
C LEU A 167 -24.35 -24.23 -17.14
N CYS A 168 -24.94 -25.28 -17.71
CA CYS A 168 -24.73 -25.71 -19.09
C CYS A 168 -25.68 -24.95 -20.03
N CYS A 169 -25.65 -23.62 -19.98
CA CYS A 169 -26.59 -22.77 -20.69
C CYS A 169 -26.38 -22.78 -22.22
N SER A 170 -25.15 -23.01 -22.70
CA SER A 170 -24.79 -22.93 -24.13
C SER A 170 -23.95 -24.12 -24.61
N SER A 171 -23.83 -24.28 -25.93
CA SER A 171 -22.91 -25.26 -26.56
C SER A 171 -21.43 -24.87 -26.44
N LYS A 172 -21.11 -23.77 -25.76
CA LYS A 172 -19.75 -23.29 -25.49
C LYS A 172 -19.37 -23.43 -24.02
N THR A 173 -20.21 -24.10 -23.24
CA THR A 173 -20.03 -24.22 -21.79
C THR A 173 -19.60 -25.64 -21.42
N PHE A 174 -18.60 -25.73 -20.55
CA PHE A 174 -18.01 -26.96 -20.06
C PHE A 174 -18.05 -26.92 -18.53
N LEU A 175 -18.48 -28.00 -17.89
CA LEU A 175 -18.49 -28.12 -16.44
C LEU A 175 -17.73 -29.37 -16.03
N THR A 176 -16.74 -29.20 -15.16
CA THR A 176 -15.99 -30.29 -14.58
C THR A 176 -16.08 -30.23 -13.05
N MET A 177 -16.12 -31.40 -12.45
CA MET A 177 -16.08 -31.62 -11.02
C MET A 177 -14.94 -32.59 -10.77
N SER A 178 -14.09 -32.25 -9.82
CA SER A 178 -12.99 -33.10 -9.37
C SER A 178 -12.96 -33.06 -7.84
N ASN A 179 -12.12 -33.90 -7.23
CA ASN A 179 -12.06 -33.97 -5.77
C ASN A 179 -11.75 -32.59 -5.17
N GLY A 180 -12.68 -32.04 -4.40
CA GLY A 180 -12.54 -30.73 -3.76
C GLY A 180 -12.81 -29.50 -4.63
N ASN A 181 -13.21 -29.64 -5.90
CA ASN A 181 -13.35 -28.49 -6.80
C ASN A 181 -14.43 -28.68 -7.88
N MET A 182 -15.01 -27.56 -8.30
CA MET A 182 -15.81 -27.45 -9.51
C MET A 182 -15.24 -26.36 -10.40
N GLU A 183 -15.29 -26.58 -11.71
CA GLU A 183 -14.78 -25.66 -12.71
C GLU A 183 -15.77 -25.56 -13.85
N LEU A 184 -16.22 -24.33 -14.13
CA LEU A 184 -17.06 -23.97 -15.25
C LEU A 184 -16.22 -23.16 -16.22
N SER A 185 -16.19 -23.56 -17.48
CA SER A 185 -15.50 -22.84 -18.55
C SER A 185 -16.46 -22.47 -19.66
N GLU A 186 -16.35 -21.24 -20.16
CA GLU A 186 -17.02 -20.78 -21.36
C GLU A 186 -15.98 -20.28 -22.35
N LEU A 187 -16.13 -20.66 -23.63
CA LEU A 187 -15.15 -20.32 -24.66
C LEU A 187 -15.02 -18.81 -24.92
N VAL A 188 -16.06 -18.04 -24.63
CA VAL A 188 -16.11 -16.59 -24.87
C VAL A 188 -16.57 -15.90 -23.60
N ILE A 189 -16.07 -14.70 -23.34
CA ILE A 189 -16.57 -13.85 -22.27
C ILE A 189 -18.03 -13.46 -22.59
N PRO A 190 -18.99 -13.76 -21.71
CA PRO A 190 -20.40 -13.50 -21.98
C PRO A 190 -20.65 -11.99 -22.07
N SER A 191 -21.41 -11.56 -23.08
CA SER A 191 -21.77 -10.16 -23.33
C SER A 191 -23.09 -10.08 -24.09
N PRO A 192 -23.97 -9.08 -23.82
CA PRO A 192 -23.90 -8.12 -22.70
C PRO A 192 -24.30 -8.74 -21.35
N TYR A 193 -24.12 -8.01 -20.24
CA TYR A 193 -24.49 -8.42 -18.86
C TYR A 193 -23.61 -9.52 -18.24
N THR A 194 -22.30 -9.42 -18.43
CA THR A 194 -21.29 -10.35 -17.92
C THR A 194 -21.41 -10.59 -16.40
N ASP A 195 -21.63 -9.52 -15.62
CA ASP A 195 -21.72 -9.56 -14.16
C ASP A 195 -22.91 -10.40 -13.65
N ARG A 196 -24.07 -10.23 -14.28
CA ARG A 196 -25.29 -10.98 -13.96
C ARG A 196 -25.13 -12.45 -14.36
N HIS A 197 -24.62 -12.70 -15.55
CA HIS A 197 -24.38 -14.07 -16.03
C HIS A 197 -23.44 -14.85 -15.12
N ILE A 198 -22.30 -14.25 -14.73
CA ILE A 198 -21.34 -14.85 -13.79
C ILE A 198 -21.98 -15.04 -12.41
N SER A 199 -22.77 -14.07 -11.96
CA SER A 199 -23.51 -14.16 -10.70
C SER A 199 -24.45 -15.36 -10.66
N ASP A 200 -25.22 -15.58 -11.73
CA ASP A 200 -26.16 -16.68 -11.85
C ASP A 200 -25.44 -18.04 -11.89
N HIS A 201 -24.26 -18.09 -12.52
CA HIS A 201 -23.38 -19.25 -12.49
C HIS A 201 -22.83 -19.53 -11.09
N LEU A 202 -22.32 -18.53 -10.38
CA LEU A 202 -21.83 -18.68 -9.01
C LEU A 202 -22.94 -19.18 -8.06
N ASP A 203 -24.16 -18.65 -8.18
CA ASP A 203 -25.31 -19.10 -7.39
C ASP A 203 -25.70 -20.55 -7.71
N SER A 204 -25.63 -20.94 -8.98
CA SER A 204 -25.91 -22.31 -9.41
C SER A 204 -24.81 -23.27 -8.93
N LEU A 205 -23.53 -22.89 -9.05
CA LEU A 205 -22.40 -23.65 -8.49
C LEU A 205 -22.54 -23.82 -6.98
N LEU A 206 -22.92 -22.79 -6.23
CA LEU A 206 -23.11 -22.89 -4.79
C LEU A 206 -24.19 -23.92 -4.41
N ARG A 207 -25.29 -23.97 -5.16
CA ARG A 207 -26.36 -24.98 -4.96
C ARG A 207 -25.92 -26.39 -5.34
N VAL A 208 -25.14 -26.53 -6.42
CA VAL A 208 -24.52 -27.79 -6.82
C VAL A 208 -23.53 -28.27 -5.75
N ALA A 209 -22.72 -27.37 -5.19
CA ALA A 209 -21.81 -27.68 -4.08
C ALA A 209 -22.56 -28.16 -2.84
N ALA A 210 -23.72 -27.56 -2.53
CA ALA A 210 -24.55 -28.02 -1.42
C ALA A 210 -25.08 -29.45 -1.66
N ALA A 211 -25.48 -29.79 -2.89
CA ALA A 211 -25.88 -31.15 -3.25
C ALA A 211 -24.71 -32.15 -3.19
N LEU A 212 -23.50 -31.73 -3.62
CA LEU A 212 -22.28 -32.53 -3.44
C LEU A 212 -21.98 -32.78 -1.97
N GLY A 213 -22.27 -31.81 -1.10
CA GLY A 213 -22.11 -31.94 0.35
C GLY A 213 -23.00 -33.01 1.00
N GLN A 214 -24.04 -33.48 0.30
CA GLN A 214 -24.90 -34.57 0.76
C GLN A 214 -24.43 -35.95 0.26
N MET A 215 -23.38 -36.00 -0.56
CA MET A 215 -22.84 -37.26 -1.07
C MET A 215 -22.00 -37.97 0.00
N PRO A 216 -21.99 -39.32 0.02
CA PRO A 216 -21.14 -40.08 0.93
C PRO A 216 -19.66 -39.66 0.83
N GLY A 217 -19.04 -39.43 1.98
CA GLY A 217 -17.63 -39.03 2.09
C GLY A 217 -17.36 -37.54 1.89
N ALA A 218 -18.37 -36.70 1.66
CA ALA A 218 -18.21 -35.26 1.45
C ALA A 218 -17.52 -34.56 2.64
N ASP A 219 -17.77 -35.00 3.88
CA ASP A 219 -17.17 -34.46 5.09
C ASP A 219 -15.64 -34.65 5.15
N ALA A 220 -15.10 -35.63 4.42
CA ALA A 220 -13.66 -35.87 4.36
C ALA A 220 -12.93 -34.86 3.46
N VAL A 221 -13.66 -34.13 2.62
CA VAL A 221 -13.10 -33.16 1.67
C VAL A 221 -12.77 -31.87 2.41
N LYS A 222 -11.49 -31.65 2.71
CA LYS A 222 -11.02 -30.43 3.36
C LYS A 222 -11.05 -29.25 2.39
N ILE A 223 -11.99 -28.34 2.59
CA ILE A 223 -12.04 -27.06 1.87
C ILE A 223 -11.08 -26.10 2.57
N THR A 224 -9.91 -25.89 1.98
CA THR A 224 -8.95 -24.91 2.48
C THR A 224 -9.45 -23.50 2.18
N ALA A 225 -9.48 -22.66 3.21
CA ALA A 225 -9.82 -21.25 3.06
C ALA A 225 -8.77 -20.55 2.18
N TYR A 226 -9.22 -19.63 1.35
CA TYR A 226 -8.35 -18.74 0.60
C TYR A 226 -7.58 -17.84 1.58
N GLN A 227 -6.25 -17.99 1.59
CA GLN A 227 -5.35 -17.09 2.29
C GLN A 227 -5.17 -15.84 1.42
N ARG A 228 -5.88 -14.77 1.78
CA ARG A 228 -5.65 -13.45 1.18
C ARG A 228 -4.24 -13.01 1.54
N GLU A 229 -3.32 -12.93 0.57
CA GLU A 229 -2.02 -12.28 0.77
C GLU A 229 -2.26 -10.79 1.01
N LYS A 230 -2.48 -10.45 2.27
CA LYS A 230 -2.55 -9.07 2.69
C LYS A 230 -1.12 -8.57 2.78
N ASN A 231 -0.72 -7.69 1.84
CA ASN A 231 0.57 -7.01 1.84
C ASN A 231 0.70 -6.00 2.99
N TYR A 232 0.59 -6.47 4.24
CA TYR A 232 0.81 -5.68 5.44
C TYR A 232 2.24 -5.16 5.50
N VAL A 233 3.21 -5.97 5.08
CA VAL A 233 4.65 -5.62 5.10
C VAL A 233 4.95 -4.35 4.30
N LEU A 234 4.34 -4.19 3.12
CA LEU A 234 4.52 -2.98 2.32
C LEU A 234 3.80 -1.77 2.94
N ARG A 235 2.63 -1.99 3.56
CA ARG A 235 1.87 -0.91 4.21
C ARG A 235 2.56 -0.44 5.51
N THR A 236 3.13 -1.36 6.28
CA THR A 236 3.88 -1.05 7.50
C THR A 236 5.22 -0.41 7.18
N SER A 237 5.94 -0.86 6.15
CA SER A 237 7.21 -0.23 5.75
C SER A 237 7.04 1.20 5.28
N ILE A 238 5.98 1.50 4.51
CA ILE A 238 5.65 2.87 4.10
C ILE A 238 5.30 3.73 5.32
N ALA A 239 4.51 3.20 6.27
CA ALA A 239 4.16 3.94 7.49
C ALA A 239 5.40 4.26 8.34
N VAL A 240 6.33 3.29 8.50
CA VAL A 240 7.59 3.49 9.23
C VAL A 240 8.45 4.56 8.54
N LEU A 241 8.59 4.53 7.21
CA LEU A 241 9.37 5.52 6.47
C LEU A 241 8.82 6.95 6.64
N ILE A 242 7.49 7.10 6.64
CA ILE A 242 6.85 8.40 6.87
C ILE A 242 7.13 8.90 8.30
N ILE A 243 6.98 8.04 9.31
CA ILE A 243 7.23 8.40 10.71
C ILE A 243 8.70 8.79 10.92
N THR A 244 9.63 7.98 10.41
CA THR A 244 11.07 8.27 10.50
C THR A 244 11.43 9.58 9.79
N GLY A 245 10.86 9.84 8.61
CA GLY A 245 11.06 11.11 7.90
C GLY A 245 10.57 12.32 8.69
N ILE A 246 9.40 12.23 9.33
CA ILE A 246 8.88 13.28 10.21
C ILE A 246 9.83 13.50 11.40
N LEU A 247 10.29 12.43 12.04
CA LEU A 247 11.20 12.52 13.20
C LEU A 247 12.54 13.15 12.83
N VAL A 248 13.12 12.83 11.67
CA VAL A 248 14.37 13.45 11.20
C VAL A 248 14.19 14.94 10.98
N VAL A 249 13.08 15.37 10.38
CA VAL A 249 12.80 16.80 10.19
C VAL A 249 12.60 17.50 11.54
N VAL A 250 11.83 16.91 12.46
CA VAL A 250 11.63 17.46 13.81
C VAL A 250 12.96 17.56 14.58
N SER A 251 13.81 16.54 14.50
CA SER A 251 15.15 16.55 15.10
C SER A 251 16.01 17.67 14.53
N ALA A 252 16.07 17.78 13.20
CA ALA A 252 16.85 18.82 12.53
C ALA A 252 16.36 20.24 12.85
N ILE A 253 15.05 20.41 13.10
CA ILE A 253 14.48 21.68 13.57
C ILE A 253 14.92 21.98 15.00
N ARG A 254 14.87 20.97 15.87
CA ARG A 254 15.27 21.09 17.27
C ARG A 254 16.75 21.44 17.39
N ASP A 255 17.60 20.78 16.60
CA ASP A 255 19.04 21.06 16.55
C ASP A 255 19.31 22.49 16.04
N ARG A 256 18.62 22.95 14.99
CA ARG A 256 18.74 24.34 14.52
C ARG A 256 18.26 25.38 15.53
N GLN A 257 17.19 25.08 16.29
CA GLN A 257 16.74 25.96 17.38
C GLN A 257 17.73 25.96 18.53
N GLN A 258 18.40 24.85 18.79
CA GLN A 258 19.41 24.73 19.85
C GLN A 258 20.73 25.41 19.47
N GLU A 259 21.14 25.38 18.19
CA GLU A 259 22.23 26.20 17.67
C GLU A 259 21.88 27.70 17.67
N SER A 260 20.62 28.06 17.37
CA SER A 260 20.14 29.45 17.46
C SER A 260 20.07 29.95 18.91
N ALA A 261 19.80 29.06 19.87
CA ALA A 261 19.85 29.38 21.29
C ALA A 261 21.28 29.44 21.83
N ALA A 262 22.18 28.57 21.34
CA ALA A 262 23.60 28.57 21.69
C ALA A 262 24.34 29.78 21.11
N SER A 263 23.91 30.32 19.96
CA SER A 263 24.45 31.57 19.40
C SER A 263 24.00 32.84 20.13
N THR A 264 23.01 32.74 21.04
CA THR A 264 22.72 33.78 22.05
C THR A 264 23.40 33.55 23.42
N ALA A 265 24.03 32.39 23.64
CA ALA A 265 24.74 32.08 24.88
C ALA A 265 26.27 32.26 24.77
N GLY A 266 26.75 32.79 23.64
CA GLY A 266 28.15 33.12 23.37
C GLY A 266 28.38 34.59 23.04
N ALA A 267 27.56 35.50 23.59
CA ALA A 267 27.97 36.90 23.65
C ALA A 267 29.06 37.01 24.73
N GLU A 268 30.32 37.06 24.30
CA GLU A 268 31.41 37.54 25.15
C GLU A 268 30.99 38.90 25.74
N VAL A 269 30.73 38.90 27.05
CA VAL A 269 30.45 40.10 27.82
C VAL A 269 31.76 40.87 27.93
N PHE A 270 32.01 41.79 27.00
CA PHE A 270 33.06 42.81 27.14
C PHE A 270 32.64 43.81 28.22
N ASN A 271 32.94 43.49 29.49
CA ASN A 271 32.90 44.44 30.61
C ASN A 271 34.34 44.72 31.07
N SER A 272 35.13 45.35 30.20
CA SER A 272 36.51 45.77 30.54
C SER A 272 36.56 47.04 31.40
N GLY A 273 35.42 47.71 31.63
CA GLY A 273 35.37 49.00 32.34
C GLY A 273 36.06 50.16 31.58
N ILE A 274 36.50 49.90 30.35
CA ILE A 274 37.16 50.87 29.46
C ILE A 274 36.10 51.43 28.50
N ALA A 275 36.06 52.75 28.34
CA ALA A 275 35.16 53.36 27.36
C ALA A 275 35.64 53.02 25.93
N PRO A 276 34.75 52.69 24.98
CA PRO A 276 35.14 52.22 23.64
C PRO A 276 36.05 53.17 22.85
N LYS A 277 36.01 54.47 23.16
CA LYS A 277 36.86 55.49 22.51
C LYS A 277 38.33 55.46 22.97
N ASP A 278 38.61 54.86 24.12
CA ASP A 278 39.92 54.89 24.79
C ASP A 278 40.68 53.55 24.63
N GLU A 279 39.97 52.47 24.27
CA GLU A 279 40.51 51.11 24.06
C GLU A 279 41.70 51.04 23.08
N PRO A 280 41.69 51.66 21.87
CA PRO A 280 42.82 51.57 20.94
C PRO A 280 44.05 52.39 21.38
N ARG A 281 43.95 53.16 22.47
CA ARG A 281 45.06 54.00 22.99
C ARG A 281 45.80 53.34 24.15
N ILE A 282 45.32 52.20 24.64
CA ILE A 282 45.90 51.48 25.77
C ILE A 282 46.53 50.19 25.23
N ALA A 283 47.85 50.08 25.33
CA ALA A 283 48.55 48.88 24.88
C ALA A 283 48.17 47.67 25.73
N GLY A 284 47.70 46.59 25.09
CA GLY A 284 47.28 45.36 25.74
C GLY A 284 45.90 45.41 26.40
N ALA A 285 45.02 46.33 25.97
CA ALA A 285 43.69 46.54 26.55
C ALA A 285 42.81 45.27 26.58
N GLU A 286 43.01 44.35 25.64
CA GLU A 286 42.35 43.04 25.57
C GLU A 286 42.57 42.17 26.81
N GLY A 287 43.64 42.41 27.57
CA GLY A 287 43.92 41.71 28.83
C GLY A 287 43.31 42.37 30.08
N TRP A 288 42.68 43.54 29.92
CA TRP A 288 42.16 44.32 31.04
C TRP A 288 40.70 43.97 31.30
N ARG A 289 40.40 43.69 32.57
CA ARG A 289 39.03 43.58 33.07
C ARG A 289 38.88 44.31 34.39
N ALA A 290 37.67 44.80 34.66
CA ALA A 290 37.35 45.30 35.99
C ALA A 290 37.60 44.18 37.02
N ALA A 291 38.32 44.51 38.09
CA ALA A 291 38.56 43.58 39.18
C ALA A 291 37.21 43.19 39.81
N GLN A 292 37.01 41.90 40.01
CA GLN A 292 35.82 41.34 40.62
C GLN A 292 36.14 40.89 42.04
N ALA A 293 35.11 40.66 42.86
CA ALA A 293 35.29 40.22 44.25
C ALA A 293 36.16 38.96 44.39
N SER A 294 36.16 38.08 43.38
CA SER A 294 36.99 36.88 43.32
C SER A 294 38.50 37.14 43.19
N ASP A 295 38.90 38.36 42.82
CA ASP A 295 40.30 38.73 42.63
C ASP A 295 40.97 39.21 43.93
N PHE A 296 40.20 39.35 45.01
CA PHE A 296 40.64 39.85 46.30
C PHE A 296 40.57 38.77 47.38
N ASP A 297 41.30 38.96 48.46
CA ASP A 297 41.27 38.07 49.62
C ASP A 297 39.84 37.97 50.21
N THR A 298 39.39 36.74 50.43
CA THR A 298 38.02 36.43 50.84
C THR A 298 37.64 37.07 52.18
N ALA A 299 38.58 37.22 53.12
CA ALA A 299 38.32 37.85 54.41
C ALA A 299 38.19 39.37 54.28
N ALA A 300 38.96 40.00 53.38
CA ALA A 300 38.84 41.42 53.07
C ALA A 300 37.50 41.76 52.38
N VAL A 301 37.05 40.92 51.44
CA VAL A 301 35.74 41.07 50.78
C VAL A 301 34.58 40.88 51.76
N ALA A 302 34.67 39.88 52.65
CA ALA A 302 33.68 39.66 53.70
C ALA A 302 33.58 40.83 54.68
N TRP A 303 34.72 41.43 55.06
CA TRP A 303 34.76 42.63 55.90
C TRP A 303 34.13 43.84 55.20
N LEU A 304 34.47 44.11 53.93
CA LEU A 304 33.91 45.22 53.14
C LEU A 304 32.38 45.10 52.95
N SER A 305 31.90 43.90 52.62
CA SER A 305 30.46 43.63 52.44
C SER A 305 29.67 43.64 53.75
N GLY A 306 30.32 43.38 54.89
CA GLY A 306 29.69 43.35 56.21
C GLY A 306 29.50 44.74 56.84
N GLN A 307 30.40 45.69 56.60
CA GLN A 307 30.32 47.06 57.19
C GLN A 307 29.67 48.11 56.29
N HIS A 308 29.62 47.92 54.97
CA HIS A 308 29.02 48.88 54.04
C HIS A 308 27.99 48.20 53.14
N ARG A 309 26.70 48.44 53.40
CA ARG A 309 25.57 47.95 52.57
C ARG A 309 25.34 48.76 51.28
N GLY A 310 26.35 49.48 50.81
CA GLY A 310 26.30 50.28 49.58
C GLY A 310 27.14 49.65 48.47
N GLU A 311 26.79 49.93 47.22
CA GLU A 311 27.58 49.53 46.05
C GLU A 311 28.96 50.22 46.11
N ILE A 312 30.01 49.43 46.34
CA ILE A 312 31.38 49.95 46.43
C ILE A 312 31.82 50.33 45.02
N SER A 313 31.85 51.63 44.73
CA SER A 313 32.37 52.18 43.48
C SER A 313 33.60 53.03 43.78
N GLY A 314 34.63 52.88 42.94
CA GLY A 314 35.83 53.69 42.97
C GLY A 314 36.18 54.09 41.55
N ARG A 315 36.44 55.38 41.33
CA ARG A 315 36.91 55.91 40.06
C ARG A 315 38.32 56.44 40.27
N PHE A 316 39.28 55.90 39.54
CA PHE A 316 40.62 56.48 39.45
C PHE A 316 40.71 57.29 38.16
N GLU A 317 41.02 58.57 38.27
CA GLU A 317 41.39 59.40 37.13
C GLU A 317 42.91 59.61 37.17
N GLY A 318 43.58 59.32 36.07
CA GLY A 318 45.00 59.58 35.88
C GLY A 318 45.26 60.09 34.47
N MET A 319 46.11 61.11 34.33
CA MET A 319 46.62 61.54 33.03
C MET A 319 47.82 60.68 32.65
N PHE A 320 47.65 59.78 31.69
CA PHE A 320 48.75 59.08 31.06
C PHE A 320 49.29 59.94 29.92
N ALA A 321 50.23 60.83 30.24
CA ALA A 321 51.05 61.49 29.22
C ALA A 321 52.15 60.50 28.81
N GLY A 322 51.89 59.74 27.73
CA GLY A 322 52.90 58.87 27.13
C GLY A 322 53.98 59.69 26.42
N LEU A 323 55.24 59.33 26.66
CA LEU A 323 56.36 59.55 25.72
C LEU A 323 56.20 58.63 24.51
#